data_AF-A0A8E2JX76-F1
#
_entry.id   AF-A0A8E2JX76-F1
#
_cell.length_a   1.000
_cell.length_b   1.000
_cell.length_c   1.000
_cell.angle_alpha   90.00
_cell.angle_beta   90.00
_cell.angle_gamma   90.00
#
_symmetry.space_group_name_H-M   'P 1'
#
loop_
_entity.id
_entity.type
_entity.pdbx_description
1 polymer ?
#
loop_
_entity_poly.entity_id
_entity_poly.type
_entity_poly.pdbx_seq_one_letter_code
_entity_poly.pdbx_strand_id
1 'polypeptide(L)'
;MVPNWMVDTDEECASWNLRVQYIHRTAKDFLESGSKWREVLDATGHESFDPNEHWANAFLWMLKTLGHSVSPERVWNILTWCIEYALILQLKRRVVQVTYLDEIFRVYGVIQNTRHLGSIQYLNSPLDLAVWCNLADYVRIKVKELSQQQCEHALVFYGKRQIYTLDLDSAQLLLRDVNREPSQELKRARSIMLNLLVQEFFDGNRKAWPSLTSPFGLMLRILKKADRSIVQRLRRTQHVSGSE
;
A
#
# COMPACT_ATOMS: atom_id res chain seq x y z
N MET A 1 -35.06 28.74 11.96
CA MET A 1 -35.55 27.39 12.34
C MET A 1 -35.11 26.44 11.24
N VAL A 2 -34.11 25.59 11.53
CA VAL A 2 -33.65 24.56 10.60
C VAL A 2 -34.49 23.29 10.87
N PRO A 3 -35.00 22.59 9.84
CA PRO A 3 -35.87 21.43 10.04
C PRO A 3 -35.16 20.28 10.77
N ASN A 4 -35.79 19.76 11.81
CA ASN A 4 -35.28 18.72 12.73
C ASN A 4 -35.17 17.31 12.11
N TRP A 5 -35.34 17.16 10.80
CA TRP A 5 -35.19 15.88 10.08
C TRP A 5 -33.83 15.74 9.38
N MET A 6 -32.99 16.77 9.44
CA MET A 6 -31.64 16.77 8.86
C MET A 6 -30.58 16.50 9.93
N VAL A 7 -30.86 15.56 10.83
CA VAL A 7 -29.88 14.92 11.70
C VAL A 7 -29.73 13.50 11.17
N ASP A 8 -29.06 13.38 10.01
CA ASP A 8 -28.61 12.08 9.53
C ASP A 8 -27.58 11.58 10.54
N THR A 9 -27.98 10.57 11.32
CA THR A 9 -27.14 9.95 12.32
C THR A 9 -26.03 9.19 11.60
N ASP A 10 -24.78 9.57 11.85
CA ASP A 10 -23.59 8.90 11.32
C ASP A 10 -23.59 7.36 11.56
N GLU A 11 -24.38 6.90 12.55
CA GLU A 11 -24.62 5.49 12.85
C GLU A 11 -25.29 4.70 11.70
N GLU A 12 -26.21 5.31 10.95
CA GLU A 12 -26.90 4.60 9.86
C GLU A 12 -25.93 4.33 8.70
N CYS A 13 -25.06 5.31 8.39
CA CYS A 13 -24.00 5.16 7.40
C CYS A 13 -22.98 4.05 7.76
N ALA A 14 -22.67 3.87 9.04
CA ALA A 14 -21.79 2.80 9.49
C ALA A 14 -22.42 1.41 9.26
N SER A 15 -23.73 1.27 9.53
CA SER A 15 -24.49 0.02 9.34
C SER A 15 -24.51 -0.44 7.87
N TRP A 16 -24.76 0.48 6.94
CA TRP A 16 -24.77 0.16 5.50
C TRP A 16 -23.40 -0.31 5.01
N ASN A 17 -22.31 0.29 5.48
CA ASN A 17 -20.96 -0.13 5.11
C ASN A 17 -20.65 -1.57 5.56
N LEU A 18 -21.07 -1.97 6.76
CA LEU A 18 -20.89 -3.33 7.26
C LEU A 18 -21.68 -4.35 6.43
N ARG A 19 -22.94 -4.02 6.10
CA ARG A 19 -23.82 -4.89 5.31
C ARG A 19 -23.28 -5.09 3.89
N VAL A 20 -22.81 -4.03 3.25
CA VAL A 20 -22.22 -4.06 1.91
C VAL A 20 -20.94 -4.90 1.92
N GLN A 21 -20.03 -4.67 2.88
CA GLN A 21 -18.81 -5.48 3.02
C GLN A 21 -19.10 -6.97 3.21
N TYR A 22 -20.11 -7.31 4.02
CA TYR A 22 -20.54 -8.69 4.22
C TYR A 22 -21.06 -9.31 2.91
N ILE A 23 -21.92 -8.61 2.17
CA ILE A 23 -22.46 -9.10 0.89
C ILE A 23 -21.35 -9.31 -0.14
N HIS A 24 -20.43 -8.34 -0.28
CA HIS A 24 -19.32 -8.49 -1.23
C HIS A 24 -18.38 -9.64 -0.86
N ARG A 25 -18.13 -9.86 0.43
CA ARG A 25 -17.33 -10.99 0.89
C ARG A 25 -18.03 -12.32 0.62
N THR A 26 -19.32 -12.44 0.97
CA THR A 26 -20.11 -13.65 0.72
C THR A 26 -20.24 -13.94 -0.77
N ALA A 27 -20.47 -12.91 -1.59
CA ALA A 27 -20.50 -13.04 -3.04
C ALA A 27 -19.15 -13.50 -3.60
N LYS A 28 -18.04 -12.94 -3.08
CA LYS A 28 -16.69 -13.39 -3.45
C LYS A 28 -16.48 -14.85 -3.08
N ASP A 29 -16.73 -15.23 -1.83
CA ASP A 29 -16.56 -16.60 -1.35
C ASP A 29 -17.44 -17.59 -2.14
N PHE A 30 -18.65 -17.18 -2.54
CA PHE A 30 -19.54 -17.95 -3.40
C PHE A 30 -19.01 -18.11 -4.83
N LEU A 31 -18.53 -17.03 -5.44
CA LEU A 31 -17.97 -17.05 -6.80
C LEU A 31 -16.66 -17.85 -6.85
N GLU A 32 -15.86 -17.81 -5.78
CA GLU A 32 -14.63 -18.59 -5.63
C GLU A 32 -14.88 -20.08 -5.30
N SER A 33 -16.15 -20.48 -5.09
CA SER A 33 -16.49 -21.90 -4.93
C SER A 33 -16.21 -22.68 -6.23
N GLY A 34 -15.64 -23.89 -6.11
CA GLY A 34 -15.08 -24.60 -7.27
C GLY A 34 -16.07 -25.01 -8.38
N SER A 35 -17.38 -25.08 -8.08
CA SER A 35 -18.41 -25.27 -9.13
C SER A 35 -18.72 -23.96 -9.84
N LYS A 36 -18.94 -22.87 -9.09
CA LYS A 36 -19.28 -21.55 -9.64
C LYS A 36 -18.13 -20.90 -10.37
N TRP A 37 -16.91 -21.09 -9.88
CA TRP A 37 -15.72 -20.61 -10.57
C TRP A 37 -15.56 -21.23 -11.96
N ARG A 38 -15.90 -22.52 -12.12
CA ARG A 38 -15.90 -23.17 -13.44
C ARG A 38 -16.94 -22.57 -14.37
N GLU A 39 -18.17 -22.37 -13.91
CA GLU A 39 -19.22 -21.69 -14.70
C GLU A 39 -18.77 -20.28 -15.14
N VAL A 40 -18.11 -19.53 -14.25
CA VAL A 40 -17.56 -18.21 -14.58
C VAL A 40 -16.45 -18.32 -15.63
N LEU A 41 -15.53 -19.28 -15.50
CA LEU A 41 -14.47 -19.51 -16.50
C LEU A 41 -15.06 -19.93 -17.85
N ASP A 42 -16.05 -20.83 -17.88
CA ASP A 42 -16.76 -21.27 -19.09
C ASP A 42 -17.39 -20.06 -19.81
N ALA A 43 -18.07 -19.19 -19.06
CA ALA A 43 -18.71 -18.00 -19.61
C ALA A 43 -17.72 -16.91 -20.05
N THR A 44 -16.54 -16.83 -19.45
CA THR A 44 -15.52 -15.78 -19.71
C THR A 44 -14.40 -16.24 -20.65
N GLY A 45 -14.53 -17.42 -21.25
CA GLY A 45 -13.56 -17.93 -22.22
C GLY A 45 -12.24 -18.40 -21.61
N HIS A 46 -12.25 -18.85 -20.35
CA HIS A 46 -11.17 -19.54 -19.63
C HIS A 46 -9.85 -18.79 -19.38
N GLU A 47 -9.49 -17.81 -20.22
CA GLU A 47 -8.13 -17.27 -20.24
C GLU A 47 -8.01 -15.79 -19.81
N SER A 48 -9.11 -15.06 -19.60
CA SER A 48 -9.05 -13.60 -19.43
C SER A 48 -9.47 -13.06 -18.06
N PHE A 49 -10.18 -13.83 -17.22
CA PHE A 49 -10.73 -13.29 -16.00
C PHE A 49 -9.75 -13.37 -14.82
N ASP A 50 -9.09 -12.25 -14.50
CA ASP A 50 -8.29 -12.10 -13.28
C ASP A 50 -9.08 -11.32 -12.20
N PRO A 51 -9.61 -11.99 -11.17
CA PRO A 51 -10.45 -11.32 -10.17
C PRO A 51 -9.69 -10.21 -9.44
N ASN A 52 -8.37 -10.37 -9.25
CA ASN A 52 -7.56 -9.36 -8.57
C ASN A 52 -7.43 -8.07 -9.39
N GLU A 53 -7.40 -8.18 -10.71
CA GLU A 53 -7.34 -7.02 -11.61
C GLU A 53 -8.67 -6.27 -11.62
N HIS A 54 -9.78 -6.99 -11.65
CA HIS A 54 -11.11 -6.38 -11.53
C HIS A 54 -11.30 -5.68 -10.18
N TRP A 55 -10.86 -6.29 -9.08
CA TRP A 55 -10.89 -5.65 -7.76
C TRP A 55 -10.00 -4.41 -7.69
N ALA A 56 -8.77 -4.48 -8.23
CA ALA A 56 -7.89 -3.32 -8.33
C ALA A 56 -8.62 -2.17 -9.06
N ASN A 57 -9.12 -2.43 -10.26
CA ASN A 57 -9.84 -1.44 -11.06
C ASN A 57 -11.08 -0.89 -10.34
N ALA A 58 -11.83 -1.73 -9.63
CA ALA A 58 -12.98 -1.29 -8.85
C ALA A 58 -12.58 -0.32 -7.72
N PHE A 59 -11.54 -0.62 -6.95
CA PHE A 59 -11.06 0.29 -5.90
C PHE A 59 -10.50 1.59 -6.47
N LEU A 60 -9.79 1.53 -7.59
CA LEU A 60 -9.33 2.74 -8.29
C LEU A 60 -10.52 3.60 -8.75
N TRP A 61 -11.56 3.00 -9.29
CA TRP A 61 -12.79 3.71 -9.64
C TRP A 61 -13.46 4.32 -8.42
N MET A 62 -13.59 3.55 -7.33
CA MET A 62 -14.11 4.08 -6.06
C MET A 62 -13.31 5.29 -5.58
N LEU A 63 -11.97 5.24 -5.68
CA LEU A 63 -11.08 6.34 -5.31
C LEU A 63 -11.34 7.58 -6.17
N LYS A 64 -11.49 7.40 -7.49
CA LYS A 64 -11.79 8.48 -8.46
C LYS A 64 -13.15 9.12 -8.22
N THR A 65 -14.14 8.34 -7.80
CA THR A 65 -15.51 8.81 -7.59
C THR A 65 -15.80 9.24 -6.15
N LEU A 66 -14.79 9.36 -5.29
CA LEU A 66 -14.99 9.83 -3.92
C LEU A 66 -15.52 11.27 -3.92
N GLY A 67 -16.72 11.47 -3.39
CA GLY A 67 -17.29 12.79 -3.15
C GLY A 67 -16.45 13.64 -2.19
N HIS A 68 -16.64 14.96 -2.21
CA HIS A 68 -15.87 15.93 -1.40
C HIS A 68 -16.06 15.75 0.11
N SER A 69 -17.18 15.19 0.56
CA SER A 69 -17.53 15.01 1.98
C SER A 69 -16.96 13.75 2.63
N VAL A 70 -16.11 13.00 1.94
CA VAL A 70 -15.58 11.72 2.45
C VAL A 70 -14.44 11.94 3.44
N SER A 71 -14.51 11.25 4.58
CA SER A 71 -13.50 11.33 5.63
C SER A 71 -12.10 10.88 5.16
N PRO A 72 -11.01 11.45 5.70
CA PRO A 72 -9.64 11.05 5.35
C PRO A 72 -9.35 9.56 5.56
N GLU A 73 -9.94 8.94 6.58
CA GLU A 73 -9.78 7.52 6.90
C GLU A 73 -10.34 6.64 5.77
N ARG A 74 -11.48 7.02 5.20
CA ARG A 74 -12.10 6.28 4.09
C ARG A 74 -11.27 6.39 2.81
N VAL A 75 -10.70 7.57 2.53
CA VAL A 75 -9.74 7.75 1.42
C VAL A 75 -8.55 6.81 1.62
N TRP A 76 -7.98 6.79 2.82
CA TRP A 76 -6.84 5.93 3.15
C TRP A 76 -7.13 4.44 3.05
N ASN A 77 -8.30 4.01 3.51
CA ASN A 77 -8.73 2.61 3.40
C ASN A 77 -8.78 2.19 1.93
N ILE A 78 -9.42 2.98 1.06
CA ILE A 78 -9.53 2.67 -0.37
C ILE A 78 -8.15 2.71 -1.05
N LEU A 79 -7.31 3.70 -0.74
CA LEU A 79 -5.94 3.79 -1.23
C LEU A 79 -5.13 2.54 -0.86
N THR A 80 -5.26 2.08 0.38
CA THR A 80 -4.57 0.87 0.87
C THR A 80 -5.00 -0.35 0.05
N TRP A 81 -6.31 -0.54 -0.20
CA TRP A 81 -6.79 -1.62 -1.07
C TRP A 81 -6.23 -1.52 -2.50
N CYS A 82 -6.18 -0.32 -3.07
CA CYS A 82 -5.61 -0.12 -4.40
C CYS A 82 -4.16 -0.61 -4.48
N ILE A 83 -3.34 -0.24 -3.49
CA ILE A 83 -1.92 -0.61 -3.43
C ILE A 83 -1.75 -2.10 -3.14
N GLU A 84 -2.57 -2.66 -2.25
CA GLU A 84 -2.55 -4.08 -1.94
C GLU A 84 -2.82 -4.95 -3.17
N TYR A 85 -3.88 -4.63 -3.93
CA TYR A 85 -4.18 -5.38 -5.14
C TYR A 85 -3.10 -5.19 -6.22
N ALA A 86 -2.48 -4.01 -6.31
CA ALA A 86 -1.32 -3.81 -7.18
C ALA A 86 -0.15 -4.75 -6.81
N LEU A 87 0.14 -4.90 -5.51
CA LEU A 87 1.17 -5.81 -5.01
C LEU A 87 0.82 -7.29 -5.25
N ILE A 88 -0.44 -7.69 -5.07
CA ILE A 88 -0.91 -9.05 -5.37
C ILE A 88 -0.73 -9.35 -6.85
N LEU A 89 -1.11 -8.43 -7.74
CA LEU A 89 -0.94 -8.56 -9.18
C LEU A 89 0.54 -8.62 -9.57
N GLN A 90 1.38 -7.78 -8.98
CA GLN A 90 2.82 -7.80 -9.20
C GLN A 90 3.42 -9.14 -8.78
N LEU A 91 3.03 -9.69 -7.63
CA LEU A 91 3.49 -10.99 -7.18
C LEU A 91 3.06 -12.11 -8.13
N LYS A 92 1.81 -12.07 -8.60
CA LYS A 92 1.23 -13.06 -9.52
C LYS A 92 1.89 -13.02 -10.90
N ARG A 93 2.06 -11.84 -11.47
CA ARG A 93 2.57 -11.62 -12.85
C ARG A 93 4.07 -11.43 -12.93
N ARG A 94 4.75 -11.20 -11.80
CA ARG A 94 6.16 -10.79 -11.71
C ARG A 94 6.48 -9.50 -12.49
N VAL A 95 5.47 -8.66 -12.70
CA VAL A 95 5.57 -7.38 -13.41
C VAL A 95 5.00 -6.27 -12.53
N VAL A 96 5.78 -5.21 -12.32
CA VAL A 96 5.35 -4.02 -11.58
C VAL A 96 4.26 -3.32 -12.36
N GLN A 97 3.13 -3.04 -11.72
CA GLN A 97 1.98 -2.36 -12.33
C GLN A 97 2.19 -0.84 -12.33
N VAL A 98 3.22 -0.36 -13.04
CA VAL A 98 3.67 1.05 -13.00
C VAL A 98 2.56 2.01 -13.41
N THR A 99 1.89 1.75 -14.53
CA THR A 99 0.80 2.59 -15.05
C THR A 99 -0.38 2.70 -14.07
N TYR A 100 -0.72 1.59 -13.41
CA TYR A 100 -1.79 1.56 -12.42
C TYR A 100 -1.40 2.32 -11.14
N LEU A 101 -0.17 2.15 -10.65
CA LEU A 101 0.35 2.89 -9.50
C LEU A 101 0.47 4.40 -9.77
N ASP A 102 0.93 4.78 -10.97
CA ASP A 102 0.97 6.17 -11.42
C ASP A 102 -0.42 6.81 -11.36
N GLU A 103 -1.43 6.09 -11.84
CA GLU A 103 -2.81 6.56 -11.82
C GLU A 103 -3.36 6.69 -10.40
N ILE A 104 -3.07 5.73 -9.51
CA ILE A 104 -3.44 5.83 -8.08
C ILE A 104 -2.84 7.10 -7.46
N PHE A 105 -1.54 7.32 -7.65
CA PHE A 105 -0.86 8.46 -7.04
C PHE A 105 -1.31 9.79 -7.63
N ARG A 106 -1.61 9.83 -8.94
CA ARG A 106 -2.20 11.00 -9.58
C ARG A 106 -3.56 11.34 -8.98
N VAL A 107 -4.45 10.35 -8.83
CA VAL A 107 -5.77 10.54 -8.23
C VAL A 107 -5.65 10.97 -6.78
N TYR A 108 -4.76 10.33 -6.00
CA TYR A 108 -4.51 10.70 -4.62
C TYR A 108 -4.01 12.15 -4.48
N GLY A 109 -3.08 12.59 -5.33
CA GLY A 109 -2.60 13.97 -5.34
C GLY A 109 -3.71 14.99 -5.62
N VAL A 110 -4.65 14.68 -6.52
CA VAL A 110 -5.84 15.53 -6.74
C VAL A 110 -6.73 15.58 -5.50
N ILE A 111 -6.96 14.44 -4.83
CA ILE A 111 -7.75 14.39 -3.59
C ILE A 111 -7.07 15.19 -2.48
N GLN A 112 -5.75 15.09 -2.35
CA GLN A 112 -4.96 15.81 -1.35
C GLN A 112 -4.96 17.32 -1.61
N ASN A 113 -4.86 17.76 -2.86
CA ASN A 113 -4.90 19.19 -3.19
C ASN A 113 -6.29 19.81 -2.99
N THR A 114 -7.35 19.01 -3.15
CA THR A 114 -8.73 19.48 -2.98
C THR A 114 -9.22 19.39 -1.54
N ARG A 115 -8.49 18.70 -0.65
CA ARG A 115 -8.95 18.41 0.72
C ARG A 115 -7.84 18.62 1.72
N HIS A 116 -8.16 19.26 2.82
CA HIS A 116 -7.29 19.25 4.00
C HIS A 116 -7.34 17.86 4.66
N LEU A 117 -6.64 16.87 4.08
CA LEU A 117 -6.48 15.51 4.60
C LEU A 117 -5.59 15.49 5.87
N GLY A 118 -5.98 16.23 6.90
CA GLY A 118 -5.40 16.20 8.24
C GLY A 118 -3.86 16.18 8.29
N SER A 119 -3.31 15.43 9.24
CA SER A 119 -1.87 15.33 9.56
C SER A 119 -1.00 14.67 8.48
N ILE A 120 -1.53 14.37 7.30
CA ILE A 120 -0.84 13.62 6.22
C ILE A 120 -0.35 14.58 5.13
N GLN A 121 -0.27 15.87 5.45
CA GLN A 121 0.28 16.92 4.59
C GLN A 121 1.75 16.71 4.20
N TYR A 122 2.46 15.75 4.79
CA TYR A 122 3.88 15.51 4.55
C TYR A 122 4.18 14.73 3.27
N LEU A 123 3.18 14.16 2.60
CA LEU A 123 3.34 13.47 1.33
C LEU A 123 3.26 14.51 0.20
N ASN A 124 4.40 15.10 -0.15
CA ASN A 124 4.46 16.14 -1.18
C ASN A 124 4.62 15.57 -2.60
N SER A 125 5.02 14.31 -2.70
CA SER A 125 5.24 13.64 -3.99
C SER A 125 4.70 12.21 -4.02
N PRO A 126 4.34 11.70 -5.22
CA PRO A 126 4.05 10.28 -5.43
C PRO A 126 5.16 9.36 -4.93
N LEU A 127 6.42 9.83 -5.00
CA LEU A 127 7.57 9.07 -4.56
C LEU A 127 7.58 8.89 -3.03
N ASP A 128 7.20 9.91 -2.27
CA ASP A 128 7.11 9.82 -0.81
C ASP A 128 6.09 8.76 -0.38
N LEU A 129 4.93 8.71 -1.06
CA LEU A 129 3.90 7.71 -0.81
C LEU A 129 4.37 6.30 -1.21
N ALA A 130 5.05 6.15 -2.35
CA ALA A 130 5.60 4.87 -2.77
C ALA A 130 6.67 4.34 -1.77
N VAL A 131 7.52 5.23 -1.29
CA VAL A 131 8.53 4.95 -0.25
C VAL A 131 7.85 4.59 1.07
N TRP A 132 6.80 5.32 1.46
CA TRP A 132 5.99 5.02 2.64
C TRP A 132 5.27 3.66 2.55
N CYS A 133 4.76 3.30 1.37
CA CYS A 133 4.11 2.03 1.10
C CYS A 133 5.09 0.88 0.82
N ASN A 134 6.41 1.12 0.89
CA ASN A 134 7.43 0.10 0.68
C ASN A 134 7.44 -0.51 -0.74
N LEU A 135 7.13 0.30 -1.76
CA LEU A 135 7.02 -0.14 -3.16
C LEU A 135 8.38 -0.08 -3.90
N ALA A 136 9.37 -0.85 -3.44
CA ALA A 136 10.75 -0.73 -3.94
C ALA A 136 10.90 -0.88 -5.46
N ASP A 137 10.20 -1.84 -6.08
CA ASP A 137 10.34 -2.05 -7.52
C ASP A 137 9.79 -0.88 -8.34
N TYR A 138 8.69 -0.29 -7.87
CA TYR A 138 8.15 0.95 -8.45
C TYR A 138 9.12 2.12 -8.27
N VAL A 139 9.66 2.31 -7.06
CA VAL A 139 10.65 3.37 -6.77
C VAL A 139 11.89 3.21 -7.65
N ARG A 140 12.39 1.98 -7.85
CA ARG A 140 13.54 1.69 -8.71
C ARG A 140 13.31 2.07 -10.17
N ILE A 141 12.09 1.89 -10.67
CA ILE A 141 11.73 2.29 -12.03
C ILE A 141 11.67 3.82 -12.10
N LYS A 142 10.95 4.46 -11.17
CA LYS A 142 10.73 5.91 -11.19
C LYS A 142 11.95 6.76 -10.85
N VAL A 143 12.87 6.30 -10.01
CA VAL A 143 14.07 7.07 -9.63
C VAL A 143 14.94 7.43 -10.85
N LYS A 144 14.85 6.64 -11.93
CA LYS A 144 15.57 6.89 -13.19
C LYS A 144 14.96 8.04 -14.02
N GLU A 145 13.68 8.32 -13.80
CA GLU A 145 12.89 9.32 -14.53
C GLU A 145 12.84 10.67 -13.78
N LEU A 146 13.17 10.67 -12.50
CA LEU A 146 12.97 11.81 -11.61
C LEU A 146 14.23 12.68 -11.48
N SER A 147 14.02 13.96 -11.16
CA SER A 147 15.12 14.88 -10.91
C SER A 147 15.85 14.55 -9.61
N GLN A 148 17.12 14.95 -9.51
CA GLN A 148 17.91 14.73 -8.30
C GLN A 148 17.24 15.31 -7.04
N GLN A 149 16.57 16.47 -7.16
CA GLN A 149 15.86 17.13 -6.06
C GLN A 149 14.69 16.29 -5.53
N GLN A 150 13.91 15.66 -6.42
CA GLN A 150 12.80 14.78 -6.04
C GLN A 150 13.31 13.53 -5.33
N CYS A 151 14.42 12.96 -5.81
CA CYS A 151 15.06 11.81 -5.17
C CYS A 151 15.61 12.16 -3.78
N GLU A 152 16.19 13.35 -3.61
CA GLU A 152 16.66 13.84 -2.31
C GLU A 152 15.52 14.07 -1.33
N HIS A 153 14.41 14.66 -1.77
CA HIS A 153 13.22 14.83 -0.94
C HIS A 153 12.70 13.48 -0.43
N ALA A 154 12.56 12.48 -1.31
CA ALA A 154 12.07 11.16 -0.93
C ALA A 154 13.03 10.41 0.02
N LEU A 155 14.35 10.60 -0.14
CA LEU A 155 15.35 10.05 0.80
C LEU A 155 15.24 10.70 2.18
N VAL A 156 15.10 12.02 2.25
CA VAL A 156 14.88 12.74 3.52
C VAL A 156 13.57 12.27 4.16
N PHE A 157 12.52 12.10 3.37
CA PHE A 157 11.24 11.57 3.83
C PHE A 157 11.38 10.15 4.39
N TYR A 158 12.13 9.27 3.71
CA TYR A 158 12.42 7.92 4.20
C TYR A 158 13.16 7.94 5.54
N GLY A 159 14.20 8.79 5.67
CA GLY A 159 14.93 8.95 6.93
C GLY A 159 14.03 9.39 8.08
N LYS A 160 13.13 10.37 7.83
CA LYS A 160 12.12 10.79 8.80
C LYS A 160 11.20 9.65 9.20
N ARG A 161 10.79 8.79 8.26
CA ARG A 161 9.96 7.63 8.57
C ARG A 161 10.66 6.67 9.53
N GLN A 162 11.94 6.36 9.28
CA GLN A 162 12.69 5.46 10.16
C GLN A 162 12.74 5.99 11.59
N ILE A 163 12.89 7.31 11.76
CA ILE A 163 12.86 8.00 13.06
C ILE A 163 11.52 7.77 13.78
N TYR A 164 10.38 7.79 13.07
CA TYR A 164 9.06 7.53 13.69
C TYR A 164 8.81 6.04 14.00
N THR A 165 9.55 5.12 13.38
CA THR A 165 9.47 3.69 13.67
C THR A 165 10.46 3.23 14.73
N LEU A 166 11.53 4.00 14.94
CA LEU A 166 12.48 3.82 16.02
C LEU A 166 11.90 4.41 17.32
N ASP A 167 12.26 3.82 18.46
CA ASP A 167 11.96 4.39 19.76
C ASP A 167 12.44 5.85 19.83
N LEU A 168 11.68 6.73 20.50
CA LEU A 168 11.90 8.18 20.50
C LEU A 168 13.32 8.55 20.97
N ASP A 169 13.89 7.72 21.85
CA ASP A 169 15.25 7.85 22.36
C ASP A 169 16.32 7.51 21.30
N SER A 170 16.05 6.55 20.42
CA SER A 170 16.94 6.17 19.30
C SER A 170 16.90 7.20 18.17
N ALA A 171 15.72 7.80 17.95
CA ALA A 171 15.50 8.89 17.00
C ALA A 171 16.31 10.16 17.32
N GLN A 172 16.42 10.51 18.61
CA GLN A 172 17.17 11.69 19.07
C GLN A 172 18.69 11.55 18.89
N LEU A 173 19.22 10.34 19.03
CA LEU A 173 20.63 10.02 18.79
C LEU A 173 21.01 10.22 17.31
N LEU A 174 20.20 9.71 16.38
CA LEU A 174 20.45 9.81 14.93
C LEU A 174 20.34 11.25 14.39
N LEU A 175 19.39 12.05 14.89
CA LEU A 175 19.25 13.46 14.51
C LEU A 175 20.43 14.33 14.97
N ARG A 176 21.18 13.89 15.98
CA ARG A 176 22.38 14.57 16.48
C ARG A 176 23.58 14.38 15.55
N ASP A 177 23.64 13.25 14.86
CA ASP A 177 24.74 12.90 13.95
C ASP A 177 24.54 13.45 12.53
N VAL A 178 23.29 13.60 12.06
CA VAL A 178 22.97 14.14 10.73
C VAL A 178 23.28 15.64 10.58
N ASN A 179 23.45 16.38 11.68
CA ASN A 179 23.72 17.81 11.67
C ASN A 179 25.23 18.19 11.63
N ARG A 180 26.15 17.22 11.41
CA ARG A 180 27.58 17.50 11.16
C ARG A 180 27.90 17.40 9.66
N GLU A 181 28.73 18.33 9.17
CA GLU A 181 28.86 18.78 7.76
C GLU A 181 28.70 17.75 6.62
N PRO A 182 27.92 18.05 5.56
CA PRO A 182 27.70 17.15 4.43
C PRO A 182 28.37 17.62 3.14
N SER A 183 29.41 16.95 2.64
CA SER A 183 29.80 17.15 1.22
C SER A 183 30.49 15.96 0.52
N GLN A 184 31.24 15.13 1.25
CA GLN A 184 31.75 13.85 0.72
C GLN A 184 31.24 12.64 1.49
N GLU A 185 31.10 12.77 2.80
CA GLU A 185 30.48 11.73 3.63
C GLU A 185 29.01 11.55 3.30
N LEU A 186 28.27 12.61 2.92
CA LEU A 186 26.88 12.46 2.48
C LEU A 186 26.77 11.71 1.14
N LYS A 187 27.76 11.81 0.24
CA LYS A 187 27.76 11.04 -1.03
C LYS A 187 28.12 9.57 -0.79
N ARG A 188 29.09 9.30 0.10
CA ARG A 188 29.44 7.93 0.53
C ARG A 188 28.31 7.32 1.37
N ALA A 189 27.76 8.03 2.33
CA ALA A 189 26.60 7.65 3.12
C ALA A 189 25.38 7.49 2.21
N ARG A 190 25.16 8.31 1.19
CA ARG A 190 24.08 8.10 0.20
C ARG A 190 24.29 6.83 -0.61
N SER A 191 25.51 6.52 -1.05
CA SER A 191 25.82 5.26 -1.74
C SER A 191 25.74 4.04 -0.83
N ILE A 192 26.22 4.14 0.40
CA ILE A 192 26.18 3.10 1.42
C ILE A 192 24.75 2.89 1.90
N MET A 193 23.98 3.95 2.08
CA MET A 193 22.58 3.91 2.50
C MET A 193 21.66 3.49 1.37
N LEU A 194 21.95 3.80 0.09
CA LEU A 194 21.28 3.16 -1.06
C LEU A 194 21.60 1.66 -1.12
N ASN A 195 22.84 1.26 -0.87
CA ASN A 195 23.23 -0.15 -0.84
C ASN A 195 22.66 -0.90 0.38
N LEU A 196 22.59 -0.25 1.56
CA LEU A 196 21.98 -0.77 2.79
C LEU A 196 20.46 -0.75 2.70
N LEU A 197 19.85 0.24 2.05
CA LEU A 197 18.42 0.24 1.69
C LEU A 197 18.09 -0.76 0.60
N VAL A 198 19.08 -1.22 -0.16
CA VAL A 198 18.95 -2.33 -1.09
C VAL A 198 19.41 -3.65 -0.44
N GLN A 199 20.01 -3.64 0.75
CA GLN A 199 20.36 -4.86 1.50
C GLN A 199 19.38 -5.15 2.63
N GLU A 200 19.14 -4.25 3.59
CA GLU A 200 18.16 -4.46 4.67
C GLU A 200 16.71 -4.58 4.17
N PHE A 201 16.40 -3.96 3.03
CA PHE A 201 15.10 -4.11 2.37
C PHE A 201 14.95 -5.47 1.68
N PHE A 202 16.07 -6.15 1.39
CA PHE A 202 16.12 -7.48 0.78
C PHE A 202 16.36 -8.60 1.82
N ASP A 203 17.06 -8.30 2.91
CA ASP A 203 17.35 -9.20 4.04
C ASP A 203 16.35 -8.92 5.17
N GLY A 204 15.13 -9.45 5.02
CA GLY A 204 14.00 -9.18 5.92
C GLY A 204 14.33 -9.33 7.41
N ASN A 205 14.64 -8.21 8.08
CA ASN A 205 14.96 -8.21 9.50
C ASN A 205 13.67 -8.09 10.33
N ARG A 206 13.29 -9.24 10.92
CA ARG A 206 12.13 -9.42 11.79
C ARG A 206 12.52 -9.02 13.21
N LYS A 207 12.16 -7.84 13.72
CA LYS A 207 11.85 -7.64 15.15
C LYS A 207 11.26 -6.25 15.45
N ALA A 208 10.31 -6.29 16.39
CA ALA A 208 9.55 -5.20 17.04
C ALA A 208 8.68 -4.30 16.13
N TRP A 209 7.35 -4.41 16.26
CA TRP A 209 6.38 -3.54 15.57
C TRP A 209 5.22 -3.14 16.49
N PRO A 210 4.66 -1.91 16.38
CA PRO A 210 3.74 -1.33 17.36
C PRO A 210 2.27 -1.81 17.21
N SER A 211 1.42 -1.37 18.14
CA SER A 211 0.14 -1.96 18.55
C SER A 211 -1.01 -2.01 17.52
N LEU A 212 -1.97 -2.89 17.83
CA LEU A 212 -2.92 -3.61 16.95
C LEU A 212 -4.15 -2.85 16.43
N THR A 213 -4.30 -1.54 16.66
CA THR A 213 -5.57 -0.83 16.45
C THR A 213 -5.56 0.25 15.35
N SER A 214 -4.42 0.51 14.73
CA SER A 214 -4.30 1.48 13.61
C SER A 214 -4.65 0.83 12.25
N PRO A 215 -5.11 1.58 11.23
CA PRO A 215 -5.14 1.13 9.82
C PRO A 215 -3.82 0.50 9.35
N PHE A 216 -2.68 0.91 9.94
CA PHE A 216 -1.38 0.23 9.80
C PHE A 216 -1.38 -1.24 10.21
N GLY A 217 -2.07 -1.59 11.29
CA GLY A 217 -2.17 -2.95 11.80
C GLY A 217 -2.92 -3.87 10.85
N LEU A 218 -3.90 -3.35 10.09
CA LEU A 218 -4.64 -4.10 9.08
C LEU A 218 -3.75 -4.36 7.84
N MET A 219 -3.08 -3.33 7.33
CA MET A 219 -2.13 -3.45 6.22
C MET A 219 -0.99 -4.44 6.55
N LEU A 220 -0.47 -4.40 7.78
CA LEU A 220 0.56 -5.34 8.26
C LEU A 220 0.05 -6.77 8.46
N ARG A 221 -1.22 -6.97 8.87
CA ARG A 221 -1.83 -8.32 8.95
C ARG A 221 -1.96 -8.94 7.56
N ILE A 222 -2.35 -8.14 6.59
CA ILE A 222 -2.52 -8.56 5.20
C ILE A 222 -1.19 -8.96 4.59
N LEU A 223 -0.14 -8.15 4.75
CA LEU A 223 1.21 -8.48 4.28
C LEU A 223 1.75 -9.75 4.97
N LYS A 224 1.52 -9.93 6.27
CA LYS A 224 1.86 -11.18 6.98
C LYS A 224 1.07 -12.40 6.49
N LYS A 225 -0.18 -12.22 6.08
CA LYS A 225 -1.04 -13.31 5.60
C LYS A 225 -0.66 -13.71 4.17
N ALA A 226 -0.35 -12.73 3.32
CA ALA A 226 0.20 -12.94 1.99
C ALA A 226 1.54 -13.71 2.06
N ASP A 227 2.48 -13.25 2.90
CA ASP A 227 3.78 -13.88 3.08
C ASP A 227 3.68 -15.35 3.57
N ARG A 228 2.85 -15.62 4.59
CA ARG A 228 2.62 -17.01 5.05
C ARG A 228 2.00 -17.90 3.97
N SER A 229 1.09 -17.37 3.15
CA SER A 229 0.47 -18.12 2.06
C SER A 229 1.47 -18.48 0.96
N ILE A 230 2.43 -17.58 0.69
CA ILE A 230 3.51 -17.78 -0.29
C ILE A 230 4.50 -18.83 0.21
N VAL A 231 4.93 -18.74 1.47
CA VAL A 231 5.83 -19.73 2.08
C VAL A 231 5.19 -21.12 2.14
N GLN A 232 3.89 -21.20 2.45
CA GLN A 232 3.16 -22.48 2.44
C GLN A 232 3.03 -23.08 1.04
N ARG A 233 2.84 -22.26 0.00
CA ARG A 233 2.80 -22.72 -1.40
C ARG A 233 4.18 -23.19 -1.88
N LEU A 234 5.25 -22.48 -1.53
CA LEU A 234 6.62 -22.85 -1.90
C LEU A 234 7.08 -24.16 -1.23
N ARG A 235 6.68 -24.41 0.03
CA ARG A 235 6.94 -25.70 0.70
C ARG A 235 6.18 -26.87 0.06
N ARG A 236 4.96 -26.64 -0.44
CA ARG A 236 4.20 -27.67 -1.15
C ARG A 236 4.82 -28.02 -2.51
N THR A 237 5.35 -27.05 -3.24
CA THR A 237 6.06 -27.31 -4.50
C THR A 237 7.41 -28.01 -4.31
N GLN A 238 8.08 -27.82 -3.17
CA GLN A 238 9.33 -28.54 -2.85
C GLN A 238 9.12 -30.00 -2.43
N HIS A 239 7.96 -30.36 -1.85
CA HIS A 239 7.68 -31.76 -1.51
C HIS A 239 7.24 -32.63 -2.69
N VAL A 240 6.78 -32.04 -3.79
CA VAL A 240 6.33 -32.78 -4.99
C VAL A 240 7.51 -33.16 -5.91
N SER A 241 8.68 -32.54 -5.75
CA SER A 241 9.87 -32.78 -6.58
C SER A 241 10.90 -33.75 -5.97
N GLY A 242 10.59 -34.36 -4.82
CA GLY A 242 11.50 -35.26 -4.10
C GLY A 242 11.00 -36.70 -3.97
N SER A 243 10.04 -37.11 -4.81
CA SER A 243 9.48 -38.45 -4.82
C SER A 243 9.56 -39.06 -6.22
N GLU A 244 10.78 -39.13 -6.74
CA GLU A 244 11.22 -40.05 -7.80
C GLU A 244 12.41 -40.88 -7.28
#